data_AF-A0AAD7TUR3-F1
#
_entry.id   AF-A0AAD7TUR3-F1
#
_cell.length_a   1.000
_cell.length_b   1.000
_cell.length_c   1.000
_cell.angle_alpha   90.00
_cell.angle_beta   90.00
_cell.angle_gamma   90.00
#
_symmetry.space_group_name_H-M   'P 1'
#
loop_
_entity.id
_entity.type
_entity.pdbx_description
1 polymer ?
#
loop_
_entity_poly.entity_id
_entity_poly.type
_entity_poly.pdbx_seq_one_letter_code
_entity_poly.pdbx_strand_id
1 'polypeptide(L)'
;MSAASSALRQQMQRIAAKWPEDPFRPNMQLKTFLGSLAEHPNLTPASVRTARALERDEFKSKYALSEKILQPASFPNYYTRLVEAFDKSAKGIGRPWWKIFFNVW
;
A
#
# COMPACT_ATOMS: atom_id res chain seq x y z
N MET A 1 4.83 -32.32 -5.46
CA MET A 1 3.92 -31.23 -5.04
C MET A 1 2.61 -31.41 -5.77
N SER A 2 1.45 -31.29 -5.10
CA SER A 2 0.16 -31.46 -5.77
C SER A 2 -0.09 -30.32 -6.77
N ALA A 3 -0.82 -30.57 -7.84
CA ALA A 3 -1.14 -29.52 -8.82
C ALA A 3 -1.82 -28.30 -8.17
N ALA A 4 -2.66 -28.52 -7.15
CA ALA A 4 -3.31 -27.46 -6.38
C ALA A 4 -2.31 -26.54 -5.65
N SER A 5 -1.23 -27.08 -5.07
CA SER A 5 -0.22 -26.25 -4.39
C SER A 5 0.59 -25.43 -5.41
N SER A 6 0.86 -25.97 -6.60
CA SER A 6 1.51 -25.21 -7.68
C SER A 6 0.66 -24.04 -8.18
N ALA A 7 -0.67 -24.20 -8.29
CA ALA A 7 -1.58 -23.15 -8.71
C ALA A 7 -1.65 -21.99 -7.69
N LEU A 8 -1.70 -22.30 -6.39
CA LEU A 8 -1.69 -21.29 -5.32
C LEU A 8 -0.40 -20.49 -5.30
N ARG A 9 0.75 -21.16 -5.48
CA ARG A 9 2.06 -20.51 -5.60
C ARG A 9 2.10 -19.54 -6.78
N GLN A 10 1.67 -19.98 -7.96
CA GLN A 10 1.62 -19.12 -9.15
C GLN A 10 0.71 -17.91 -8.95
N GLN A 11 -0.44 -18.10 -8.32
CA GLN A 11 -1.35 -16.98 -8.03
C GLN A 11 -0.71 -15.97 -7.07
N MET A 12 -0.08 -16.42 -5.99
CA MET A 12 0.62 -15.54 -5.04
C MET A 12 1.78 -14.79 -5.72
N GLN A 13 2.57 -15.48 -6.55
CA GLN A 13 3.66 -14.85 -7.33
C GLN A 13 3.15 -13.74 -8.27
N ARG A 14 2.00 -13.97 -8.93
CA ARG A 14 1.38 -12.95 -9.78
C ARG A 14 0.92 -11.73 -8.98
N ILE A 15 0.37 -11.92 -7.79
CA ILE A 15 -0.04 -10.83 -6.90
C ILE A 15 1.20 -10.05 -6.43
N ALA A 16 2.25 -10.76 -6.01
CA ALA A 16 3.52 -10.17 -5.59
C ALA A 16 4.15 -9.31 -6.69
N ALA A 17 4.19 -9.80 -7.94
CA ALA A 17 4.79 -9.10 -9.07
C ALA A 17 4.09 -7.79 -9.44
N LYS A 18 2.77 -7.70 -9.21
CA LYS A 18 2.00 -6.48 -9.45
C LYS A 18 2.07 -5.48 -8.30
N TRP A 19 2.51 -5.91 -7.12
CA TRP A 19 2.48 -5.06 -5.95
C TRP A 19 3.46 -3.89 -6.09
N PRO A 20 3.05 -2.64 -5.83
CA PRO A 20 3.91 -1.48 -6.00
C PRO A 20 5.09 -1.50 -5.03
N GLU A 21 6.16 -0.80 -5.41
CA GLU A 21 7.30 -0.56 -4.54
C GLU A 21 6.98 0.51 -3.49
N ASP A 22 7.45 0.30 -2.26
CA ASP A 22 7.42 1.31 -1.20
C ASP A 22 8.71 2.16 -1.26
N PRO A 23 8.65 3.43 -1.70
CA PRO A 23 9.84 4.27 -1.80
C PRO A 23 10.41 4.67 -0.44
N PHE A 24 9.63 4.61 0.64
CA PHE A 24 10.05 5.00 1.98
C PHE A 24 10.66 3.85 2.77
N ARG A 25 10.37 2.60 2.37
CA ARG A 25 10.87 1.39 3.03
C ARG A 25 11.55 0.47 2.03
N PRO A 26 12.68 0.87 1.42
CA PRO A 26 13.37 0.06 0.41
C PRO A 26 13.75 -1.34 0.93
N ASN A 27 14.04 -1.46 2.22
CA ASN A 27 14.43 -2.72 2.87
C ASN A 27 13.25 -3.61 3.29
N MET A 28 12.00 -3.13 3.21
CA MET A 28 10.81 -3.86 3.65
C MET A 28 9.70 -3.75 2.61
N GLN A 29 9.82 -4.56 1.56
CA GLN A 29 8.91 -4.55 0.42
C GLN A 29 7.86 -5.66 0.56
N LEU A 30 6.58 -5.30 0.47
CA LEU A 30 5.49 -6.29 0.55
C LEU A 30 5.55 -7.28 -0.62
N LYS A 31 5.94 -6.83 -1.82
CA LYS A 31 6.16 -7.73 -2.98
C LYS A 31 7.15 -8.85 -2.66
N THR A 32 8.24 -8.53 -1.98
CA THR A 32 9.30 -9.49 -1.63
C THR A 32 8.80 -10.47 -0.58
N PHE A 33 8.05 -9.99 0.40
CA PHE A 33 7.40 -10.84 1.40
C PHE A 33 6.40 -11.80 0.75
N LEU A 34 5.50 -11.30 -0.11
CA LEU A 34 4.51 -12.13 -0.81
C LEU A 34 5.17 -13.15 -1.75
N GLY A 35 6.25 -12.75 -2.43
CA GLY A 35 7.07 -13.66 -3.24
C GLY A 35 7.66 -14.79 -2.39
N SER A 36 8.27 -14.46 -1.25
CA SER A 36 8.83 -15.44 -0.31
C SER A 36 7.75 -16.36 0.27
N LEU A 37 6.57 -15.81 0.59
CA LEU A 37 5.42 -16.56 1.08
C LEU A 37 4.89 -17.54 0.03
N ALA A 38 4.95 -17.20 -1.25
CA ALA A 38 4.57 -18.12 -2.32
C ALA A 38 5.48 -19.35 -2.39
N GLU A 39 6.74 -19.22 -1.95
CA GLU A 39 7.70 -20.31 -1.95
C GLU A 39 7.65 -21.18 -0.69
N HIS A 40 7.03 -20.65 0.36
CA HIS A 40 6.96 -21.27 1.67
C HIS A 40 6.14 -22.57 1.65
N PRO A 41 6.60 -23.64 2.32
CA PRO A 41 5.91 -24.94 2.32
C PRO A 41 4.49 -24.88 2.92
N ASN A 42 4.25 -23.94 3.84
CA ASN A 42 2.95 -23.78 4.51
C ASN A 42 2.07 -22.67 3.88
N LEU A 43 2.12 -22.50 2.55
CA LEU A 43 1.23 -21.57 1.86
C LEU A 43 -0.23 -22.02 2.00
N THR A 44 -1.05 -21.20 2.65
CA THR A 44 -2.48 -21.51 2.82
C THR A 44 -3.33 -20.88 1.71
N PRO A 45 -4.44 -21.53 1.31
CA PRO A 45 -5.41 -20.91 0.40
C PRO A 45 -6.00 -19.60 0.95
N ALA A 46 -6.12 -19.48 2.29
CA ALA A 46 -6.61 -18.27 2.94
C ALA A 46 -5.68 -17.09 2.70
N SER A 47 -4.37 -17.28 2.84
CA SER A 47 -3.36 -16.24 2.58
C SER A 47 -3.43 -15.72 1.14
N VAL A 48 -3.58 -16.61 0.16
CA VAL A 48 -3.73 -16.22 -1.27
C VAL A 48 -5.01 -15.43 -1.50
N ARG A 49 -6.14 -15.83 -0.88
CA ARG A 49 -7.39 -15.09 -0.95
C ARG A 49 -7.27 -13.70 -0.33
N THR A 50 -6.65 -13.59 0.85
CA THR A 50 -6.43 -12.30 1.51
C THR A 50 -5.55 -11.38 0.67
N ALA A 51 -4.43 -11.89 0.13
CA ALA A 51 -3.56 -11.10 -0.75
C ALA A 51 -4.31 -10.59 -2.00
N ARG A 52 -5.20 -11.42 -2.58
CA ARG A 52 -6.06 -11.01 -3.70
C ARG A 52 -7.10 -9.96 -3.30
N ALA A 53 -7.69 -10.07 -2.11
CA ALA A 53 -8.66 -9.09 -1.61
C ALA A 53 -8.00 -7.73 -1.38
N LEU A 54 -6.74 -7.72 -0.92
CA LEU A 54 -5.93 -6.52 -0.81
C LEU A 54 -5.57 -5.94 -2.19
N GLU A 55 -5.17 -6.77 -3.17
CA GLU A 55 -4.88 -6.33 -4.55
C GLU A 55 -6.06 -5.61 -5.20
N ARG A 56 -7.29 -6.05 -4.87
CA ARG A 56 -8.53 -5.57 -5.46
C ARG A 56 -9.20 -4.44 -4.67
N ASP A 57 -8.55 -3.93 -3.64
CA ASP A 57 -9.10 -2.90 -2.75
C ASP A 57 -10.50 -3.25 -2.18
N GLU A 58 -10.79 -4.55 -1.95
CA GLU A 58 -12.13 -5.00 -1.52
C GLU A 58 -12.58 -4.35 -0.19
N PHE A 59 -11.61 -3.98 0.65
CA PHE A 59 -11.88 -3.34 1.94
C PHE A 59 -12.09 -1.83 1.86
N LYS A 60 -11.68 -1.19 0.75
CA LYS A 60 -11.88 0.24 0.54
C LYS A 60 -13.36 0.58 0.41
N SER A 61 -14.12 -0.27 -0.28
CA SER A 61 -15.58 -0.12 -0.39
C SER A 61 -16.30 -0.57 0.88
N LYS A 62 -15.86 -1.66 1.51
CA LYS A 62 -16.46 -2.19 2.73
C LYS A 62 -16.34 -1.23 3.92
N TYR A 63 -15.22 -0.53 4.04
CA TYR A 63 -14.93 0.42 5.11
C TYR A 63 -14.76 1.83 4.54
N ALA A 64 -15.74 2.28 3.75
CA ALA A 64 -15.73 3.61 3.18
C ALA A 64 -15.66 4.68 4.27
N LEU A 65 -14.69 5.60 4.14
CA LEU A 65 -14.55 6.75 5.03
C LEU A 65 -15.53 7.84 4.60
N SER A 66 -16.18 8.48 5.57
CA SER A 66 -17.08 9.60 5.28
C SER A 66 -16.30 10.86 4.92
N GLU A 67 -16.88 11.73 4.09
CA GLU A 67 -16.26 12.99 3.69
C GLU A 67 -15.89 13.84 4.92
N LYS A 68 -16.74 13.83 5.94
CA LYS A 68 -16.50 14.55 7.20
C LYS A 68 -15.25 14.07 7.95
N ILE A 69 -14.89 12.78 7.82
CA ILE A 69 -13.65 12.24 8.39
C ILE A 69 -12.44 12.68 7.54
N LEU A 70 -12.59 12.72 6.22
CA LEU A 70 -11.54 13.15 5.28
C LEU A 70 -11.34 14.68 5.23
N GLN A 71 -12.30 15.45 5.74
CA GLN A 71 -12.26 16.90 5.79
C GLN A 71 -12.57 17.41 7.21
N PRO A 72 -11.60 17.37 8.13
CA PRO A 72 -11.83 17.82 9.50
C PRO A 72 -12.12 19.33 9.53
N ALA A 73 -13.04 19.77 10.38
CA ALA A 73 -13.51 21.16 10.41
C ALA A 73 -12.40 22.19 10.70
N SER A 74 -11.40 21.81 11.52
CA SER A 74 -10.25 22.66 11.81
C SER A 74 -9.30 22.83 10.62
N PHE A 75 -9.24 21.83 9.72
CA PHE A 75 -8.35 21.86 8.58
C PHE A 75 -8.86 20.99 7.41
N PRO A 76 -9.79 21.49 6.59
CA PRO A 76 -10.50 20.67 5.59
C PRO A 76 -9.60 19.99 4.56
N ASN A 77 -8.44 20.58 4.24
CA ASN A 77 -7.50 20.07 3.25
C ASN A 77 -6.40 19.16 3.83
N TYR A 78 -6.51 18.74 5.09
CA TYR A 78 -5.43 18.03 5.80
C TYR A 78 -4.95 16.77 5.05
N TYR A 79 -5.84 15.83 4.76
CA TYR A 79 -5.46 14.55 4.15
C TYR A 79 -5.05 14.71 2.68
N THR A 80 -5.68 15.62 1.93
CA THR A 80 -5.29 15.93 0.55
C THR A 80 -3.85 16.45 0.51
N ARG A 81 -3.50 17.37 1.42
CA ARG A 81 -2.13 17.90 1.55
C ARG A 81 -1.14 16.85 2.05
N LEU A 82 -1.58 15.94 2.92
CA LEU A 82 -0.76 14.83 3.40
C LEU A 82 -0.35 13.90 2.26
N VAL A 83 -1.30 13.52 1.40
CA VAL A 83 -1.04 12.69 0.21
C VAL A 83 -0.14 13.42 -0.77
N GLU A 84 -0.40 14.71 -1.03
CA GLU A 84 0.45 15.52 -1.92
C GLU A 84 1.89 15.63 -1.40
N ALA A 85 2.07 15.85 -0.10
CA ALA A 85 3.38 15.91 0.55
C ALA A 85 4.11 14.56 0.48
N PHE A 86 3.38 13.46 0.65
CA PHE A 86 3.91 12.10 0.49
C PHE A 86 4.44 11.88 -0.93
N ASP A 87 3.64 12.19 -1.96
CA ASP A 87 4.03 12.03 -3.36
C ASP A 87 5.22 12.92 -3.76
N LYS A 88 5.26 14.15 -3.26
CA LYS A 88 6.39 15.07 -3.46
C LYS A 88 7.66 14.54 -2.80
N SER A 89 7.55 14.06 -1.56
CA SER A 89 8.67 13.50 -0.81
C SER A 89 9.24 12.26 -1.49
N ALA A 90 8.39 11.37 -2.02
CA ALA A 90 8.82 10.20 -2.79
C ALA A 90 9.60 10.59 -4.07
N LYS A 91 9.34 11.78 -4.63
CA LYS A 91 10.07 12.35 -5.78
C LYS A 91 11.33 13.14 -5.38
N GLY A 92 11.68 13.18 -4.09
CA GLY A 92 12.78 13.99 -3.56
C GLY A 92 12.48 15.50 -3.52
N ILE A 93 11.21 15.91 -3.69
CA ILE A 93 10.80 17.30 -3.69
C ILE A 93 10.50 17.73 -2.25
N GLY A 94 11.47 18.39 -1.62
CA GLY A 94 11.31 18.98 -0.30
C GLY A 94 10.45 20.25 -0.30
N ARG A 95 9.94 20.64 0.89
CA ARG A 95 9.30 21.94 1.07
C ARG A 95 10.38 23.05 1.01
N PRO A 96 10.15 24.16 0.30
CA PRO A 96 11.02 25.33 0.37
C PRO A 96 11.20 25.81 1.81
N TRP A 97 12.44 26.16 2.20
CA TRP A 97 12.79 26.54 3.57
C TRP A 97 11.89 27.66 4.14
N TRP A 98 11.54 28.67 3.33
CA TRP A 98 10.71 29.79 3.75
C TRP A 98 9.28 29.35 4.11
N LYS A 99 8.73 28.33 3.43
CA LYS A 99 7.41 27.76 3.78
C LYS A 99 7.44 27.07 5.13
N ILE A 100 8.57 26.42 5.46
CA ILE A 100 8.79 25.81 6.77
C ILE A 100 8.90 26.90 7.84
N PHE A 101 9.75 27.90 7.60
CA PHE A 101 9.99 29.01 8.52
C PHE A 101 8.72 29.80 8.88
N PHE A 102 7.92 30.17 7.88
CA PHE A 102 6.67 30.92 8.10
C PHE A 102 5.45 30.05 8.44
N ASN A 103 5.63 28.73 8.61
CA ASN A 103 4.54 27.77 8.78
C ASN A 103 3.43 27.90 7.72
N VAL A 104 3.82 28.22 6.49
CA VAL A 104 2.91 28.40 5.34
C VAL A 104 2.72 27.06 4.66
N TRP A 105 1.50 26.54 4.71
CA TRP A 105 1.10 25.24 4.17
C TRP A 105 0.49 25.36 2.78
#